data_AF-A0A830B762-F1
#
_entry.id   AF-A0A830B762-F1
#
_cell.length_a   1.000
_cell.length_b   1.000
_cell.length_c   1.000
_cell.angle_alpha   90.00
_cell.angle_beta   90.00
_cell.angle_gamma   90.00
#
_symmetry.space_group_name_H-M   'P 1'
#
loop_
_entity.id
_entity.type
_entity.pdbx_description
1 polymer ?
#
loop_
_entity_poly.entity_id
_entity_poly.type
_entity_poly.pdbx_seq_one_letter_code
_entity_poly.pdbx_strand_id
1 'polypeptide(L)'
;MSPQTETKASVGFKAGVKEYKLTYYTPEYETKDTDILAAFRVTPQPGVPPEEAGAAVAAESSTGTWTTVWTDPVPGETDQYICYVAYPLDLFEEGSVTNMFTSIVGNVFGFKALRALRLEDLRIPPAYIKTFQGPPHGIQVERDKLNKYGRPLLGCTIKPKLGLSAKNYGRSVYECLRGGLDFTKDDENVNSQPFMCWRDRFLFCAEVIYKA
;
A
#
# COMPACT_ATOMS: atom_id res chain seq x y z
N MET A 1 8.80 -2.95 59.21
CA MET A 1 7.51 -2.56 58.62
C MET A 1 7.80 -1.97 57.25
N SER A 2 7.49 -2.68 56.18
CA SER A 2 7.63 -2.17 54.82
C SER A 2 6.45 -1.24 54.51
N PRO A 3 6.66 -0.07 53.89
CA PRO A 3 5.54 0.80 53.54
C PRO A 3 4.75 0.14 52.41
N GLN A 4 3.48 -0.22 52.67
CA GLN A 4 2.54 -0.55 51.62
C GLN A 4 2.18 0.76 50.91
N THR A 5 2.58 0.88 49.65
CA THR A 5 2.11 1.97 48.78
C THR A 5 0.71 1.59 48.31
N GLU A 6 -0.33 2.22 48.88
CA GLU A 6 -1.69 2.12 48.37
C GLU A 6 -1.79 2.88 47.04
N THR A 7 -1.87 2.15 45.94
CA THR A 7 -2.28 2.69 44.65
C THR A 7 -3.79 2.97 44.70
N LYS A 8 -4.17 4.24 44.86
CA LYS A 8 -5.54 4.69 44.62
C LYS A 8 -5.81 4.61 43.11
N ALA A 9 -6.29 3.46 42.65
CA ALA A 9 -6.88 3.34 41.32
C ALA A 9 -8.13 4.23 41.27
N SER A 10 -8.11 5.24 40.40
CA SER A 10 -9.27 6.06 40.08
C SER A 10 -10.44 5.18 39.65
N VAL A 11 -11.63 5.54 40.12
CA VAL A 11 -12.91 4.89 39.82
C VAL A 11 -13.15 4.91 38.30
N GLY A 12 -12.78 3.85 37.57
CA GLY A 12 -12.98 3.80 36.12
C GLY A 12 -12.24 2.68 35.36
N PHE A 13 -11.07 2.23 35.84
CA PHE A 13 -10.34 1.15 35.18
C PHE A 13 -10.75 -0.22 35.73
N LYS A 14 -11.43 -1.03 34.90
CA LYS A 14 -11.67 -2.46 35.17
C LYS A 14 -10.76 -3.32 34.29
N ALA A 15 -9.89 -4.09 34.93
CA ALA A 15 -9.05 -5.09 34.28
C ALA A 15 -9.88 -6.27 33.74
N GLY A 16 -9.36 -6.95 32.71
CA GLY A 16 -10.00 -8.09 32.04
C GLY A 16 -10.13 -7.91 30.53
N VAL A 17 -10.36 -9.01 29.81
CA VAL A 17 -10.64 -9.00 28.37
C VAL A 17 -12.02 -8.40 28.12
N LYS A 18 -12.13 -7.51 27.13
CA LYS A 18 -13.38 -6.87 26.70
C LYS A 18 -13.51 -6.97 25.19
N GLU A 19 -14.75 -6.93 24.71
CA GLU A 19 -15.05 -6.87 23.28
C GLU A 19 -14.50 -5.56 22.68
N TYR A 20 -13.92 -5.64 21.48
CA TYR A 20 -13.34 -4.48 20.79
C TYR A 20 -14.42 -3.45 20.43
N LYS A 21 -15.63 -3.88 20.05
CA LYS A 21 -16.72 -2.97 19.67
C LYS A 21 -17.11 -1.98 20.76
N LEU A 22 -16.83 -2.27 22.04
CA LEU A 22 -17.14 -1.34 23.13
C LEU A 22 -16.30 -0.06 23.11
N THR A 23 -15.20 -0.02 22.36
CA THR A 23 -14.28 1.11 22.28
C THR A 23 -14.01 1.56 20.84
N TYR A 24 -14.02 0.62 19.90
CA TYR A 24 -13.59 0.85 18.51
C TYR A 24 -14.72 0.71 17.48
N TYR A 25 -15.96 0.49 17.91
CA TYR A 25 -17.14 0.60 17.05
C TYR A 25 -17.88 1.90 17.40
N THR A 26 -17.59 2.95 16.64
CA THR A 26 -18.15 4.30 16.83
C THR A 26 -18.91 4.75 15.59
N PRO A 27 -20.04 4.12 15.22
CA PRO A 27 -20.74 4.39 13.95
C PRO A 27 -21.21 5.85 13.78
N GLU A 28 -21.28 6.61 14.86
CA GLU A 28 -21.62 8.03 14.91
C GLU A 28 -20.45 9.01 14.70
N TYR A 29 -19.21 8.51 14.59
CA TYR A 29 -18.07 9.41 14.42
C TYR A 29 -18.10 10.13 13.07
N GLU A 30 -17.95 11.45 13.14
CA GLU A 30 -17.80 12.30 11.96
C GLU A 30 -16.33 12.33 11.54
N THR A 31 -16.05 11.80 10.34
CA THR A 31 -14.70 11.79 9.79
C THR A 31 -14.14 13.19 9.65
N LYS A 32 -12.87 13.38 10.03
CA LYS A 32 -12.16 14.64 9.82
C LYS A 32 -11.53 14.65 8.43
N ASP A 33 -11.35 15.84 7.88
CA ASP A 33 -10.61 16.01 6.61
C ASP A 33 -9.16 15.53 6.69
N THR A 34 -8.60 15.45 7.89
CA THR A 34 -7.24 15.00 8.18
C THR A 34 -7.11 13.50 8.40
N ASP A 35 -8.21 12.75 8.51
CA ASP A 35 -8.14 11.31 8.77
C ASP A 35 -7.66 10.56 7.53
N ILE A 36 -6.82 9.54 7.73
CA ILE A 36 -6.66 8.47 6.74
C ILE A 36 -7.87 7.55 6.90
N LEU A 37 -8.56 7.25 5.80
CA LEU A 37 -9.68 6.30 5.83
C LEU A 37 -9.30 5.02 5.09
N ALA A 38 -9.62 3.86 5.63
CA ALA A 38 -9.45 2.57 4.97
C ALA A 38 -10.79 1.86 4.81
N ALA A 39 -11.02 1.30 3.63
CA ALA A 39 -12.13 0.40 3.38
C ALA A 39 -11.62 -1.04 3.37
N PHE A 40 -12.04 -1.85 4.34
CA PHE A 40 -11.70 -3.26 4.41
C PHE A 40 -12.88 -4.12 4.02
N ARG A 41 -12.70 -5.02 3.06
CA ARG A 41 -13.59 -6.16 2.88
C ARG A 41 -13.25 -7.22 3.92
N VAL A 42 -14.19 -7.46 4.85
CA VAL A 42 -14.04 -8.35 5.99
C VAL A 42 -14.94 -9.56 5.84
N THR A 43 -14.38 -10.75 6.06
CA THR A 43 -15.14 -12.00 6.16
C THR A 43 -14.89 -12.58 7.55
N PRO A 44 -15.79 -12.37 8.53
CA PRO A 44 -15.65 -12.90 9.89
C PRO A 44 -15.69 -14.43 9.93
N GLN A 45 -15.20 -15.03 11.02
CA GLN A 45 -15.49 -16.42 11.36
C GLN A 45 -16.97 -16.60 11.74
N PRO A 46 -17.56 -17.80 11.56
CA PRO A 46 -18.89 -18.08 12.06
C PRO A 46 -19.03 -17.76 13.56
N GLY A 47 -20.06 -17.01 13.92
CA GLY A 47 -20.32 -16.58 15.29
C GLY A 47 -19.58 -15.31 15.73
N VAL A 48 -18.72 -14.74 14.90
CA VAL A 48 -18.10 -13.41 15.15
C VAL A 48 -18.99 -12.33 14.50
N PRO A 49 -19.55 -11.39 15.28
CA PRO A 49 -20.32 -10.28 14.72
C PRO A 49 -19.47 -9.41 13.80
N PRO A 50 -20.02 -8.87 12.70
CA PRO A 50 -19.28 -8.01 11.78
C PRO A 50 -18.75 -6.74 12.44
N GLU A 51 -19.49 -6.17 13.39
CA GLU A 51 -19.08 -4.98 14.16
C GLU A 51 -17.87 -5.28 15.03
N GLU A 52 -17.82 -6.47 15.65
CA GLU A 52 -16.69 -6.92 16.46
C GLU A 52 -15.47 -7.22 15.58
N ALA A 53 -15.68 -7.84 14.41
CA ALA A 53 -14.64 -8.10 13.44
C ALA A 53 -14.01 -6.80 12.92
N GLY A 54 -14.84 -5.81 12.55
CA GLY A 54 -14.37 -4.49 12.13
C GLY A 54 -13.66 -3.75 13.27
N ALA A 55 -14.21 -3.77 14.48
CA ALA A 55 -13.60 -3.17 15.66
C ALA A 55 -12.23 -3.79 16.00
N ALA A 56 -12.07 -5.10 15.84
CA ALA A 56 -10.80 -5.78 16.02
C ALA A 56 -9.76 -5.33 14.99
N VAL A 57 -10.14 -5.21 13.70
CA VAL A 57 -9.26 -4.65 12.66
C VAL A 57 -8.83 -3.24 13.04
N ALA A 58 -9.78 -2.41 13.46
CA ALA A 58 -9.55 -1.01 13.77
C ALA A 58 -8.64 -0.83 15.00
N ALA A 59 -8.83 -1.62 16.05
CA ALA A 59 -8.00 -1.60 17.26
C ALA A 59 -6.56 -2.05 17.00
N GLU A 60 -6.38 -3.09 16.19
CA GLU A 60 -5.10 -3.81 16.04
C GLU A 60 -4.29 -3.33 14.82
N SER A 61 -4.83 -2.36 14.10
CA SER A 61 -4.13 -1.53 13.10
C SER A 61 -3.91 -0.08 13.57
N SER A 62 -4.26 0.22 14.82
CA SER A 62 -4.04 1.50 15.48
C SER A 62 -3.29 1.30 16.81
N THR A 63 -3.23 2.33 17.66
CA THR A 63 -2.59 2.29 18.98
C THR A 63 -3.59 2.07 20.13
N GLY A 64 -4.80 1.61 19.83
CA GLY A 64 -5.85 1.46 20.84
C GLY A 64 -6.57 2.76 21.22
N THR A 65 -6.66 3.70 20.27
CA THR A 65 -7.46 4.93 20.35
C THR A 65 -8.67 4.84 19.42
N TRP A 66 -9.73 5.60 19.74
CA TRP A 66 -11.01 5.65 19.05
C TRP A 66 -10.86 5.61 17.53
N THR A 67 -11.59 4.72 16.88
CA THR A 67 -11.72 4.66 15.43
C THR A 67 -13.14 4.25 15.12
N THR A 68 -13.64 4.74 13.99
CA THR A 68 -14.96 4.42 13.46
C THR A 68 -14.89 3.08 12.80
N VAL A 69 -15.95 2.32 12.96
CA VAL A 69 -16.26 1.18 12.12
C VAL A 69 -17.73 1.35 11.77
N TRP A 70 -18.04 1.51 10.49
CA TRP A 70 -19.37 1.22 9.97
C TRP A 70 -19.24 0.10 8.96
N THR A 71 -20.21 -0.81 8.97
CA THR A 71 -20.17 -2.05 8.20
C THR A 71 -21.32 -2.10 7.22
N ASP A 72 -21.01 -2.08 5.93
CA ASP A 72 -22.00 -2.26 4.87
C ASP A 72 -21.94 -3.71 4.35
N PRO A 73 -23.07 -4.41 4.18
CA PRO A 73 -23.08 -5.73 3.57
C PRO A 73 -22.59 -5.64 2.12
N VAL A 74 -21.77 -6.59 1.70
CA VAL A 74 -21.35 -6.68 0.30
C VAL A 74 -22.50 -7.23 -0.54
N PRO A 75 -22.95 -6.52 -1.60
CA PRO A 75 -24.00 -7.02 -2.46
C PRO A 75 -23.64 -8.38 -3.09
N GLY A 76 -24.52 -9.37 -2.93
CA GLY A 76 -24.34 -10.71 -3.51
C GLY A 76 -23.52 -11.69 -2.66
N GLU A 77 -23.00 -11.27 -1.51
CA GLU A 77 -22.23 -12.11 -0.58
C GLU A 77 -22.97 -12.22 0.76
N THR A 78 -23.01 -13.41 1.37
CA THR A 78 -23.82 -13.64 2.60
C THR A 78 -23.09 -13.29 3.89
N ASP A 79 -21.76 -13.35 3.89
CA ASP A 79 -20.94 -13.19 5.11
C ASP A 79 -19.79 -12.18 4.93
N GLN A 80 -19.91 -11.27 3.96
CA GLN A 80 -18.90 -10.26 3.68
C GLN A 80 -19.43 -8.86 3.92
N TYR A 81 -18.55 -8.02 4.47
CA TYR A 81 -18.87 -6.65 4.87
C TYR A 81 -17.75 -5.72 4.40
N ILE A 82 -18.08 -4.47 4.10
CA ILE A 82 -17.11 -3.38 3.99
C ILE A 82 -17.07 -2.66 5.33
N CYS A 83 -15.95 -2.78 6.03
CA CYS A 83 -15.66 -2.06 7.26
C CYS A 83 -14.81 -0.84 6.93
N TYR A 84 -15.33 0.35 7.22
CA TYR A 84 -14.59 1.59 7.06
C TYR A 84 -13.92 1.98 8.37
N VAL A 85 -12.62 2.30 8.32
CA VAL A 85 -11.79 2.60 9.49
C VAL A 85 -11.18 3.99 9.32
N ALA A 86 -11.28 4.83 10.35
CA ALA A 86 -10.74 6.19 10.36
C ALA A 86 -9.53 6.29 11.30
N TYR A 87 -8.37 6.66 10.76
CA TYR A 87 -7.12 6.79 11.49
C TYR A 87 -6.74 8.27 11.63
N PRO A 88 -6.55 8.78 12.85
CA PRO A 88 -6.02 10.12 13.08
C PRO A 88 -4.67 10.32 12.39
N LEU A 89 -4.45 11.51 11.82
CA LEU A 89 -3.23 11.87 11.09
C LEU A 89 -1.95 11.61 11.89
N ASP A 90 -1.97 11.92 13.19
CA ASP A 90 -0.82 11.86 14.09
C ASP A 90 -0.30 10.42 14.33
N LEU A 91 -1.02 9.40 13.87
CA LEU A 91 -0.54 8.01 13.93
C LEU A 91 0.56 7.73 12.90
N PHE A 92 0.73 8.58 11.90
CA PHE A 92 1.56 8.28 10.74
C PHE A 92 2.79 9.19 10.65
N GLU A 93 3.95 8.56 10.50
CA GLU A 93 5.21 9.24 10.20
C GLU A 93 5.12 9.93 8.82
N GLU A 94 5.49 11.21 8.77
CA GLU A 94 5.52 11.99 7.53
C GLU A 94 6.44 11.35 6.47
N GLY A 95 5.96 11.26 5.22
CA GLY A 95 6.75 10.75 4.10
C GLY A 95 7.03 9.24 4.11
N SER A 96 6.40 8.47 5.00
CA SER A 96 6.72 7.05 5.22
C SER A 96 5.56 6.11 4.84
N VAL A 97 5.54 5.63 3.58
CA VAL A 97 4.61 4.56 3.15
C VAL A 97 4.82 3.29 3.99
N THR A 98 6.06 3.03 4.39
CA THR A 98 6.43 1.91 5.25
C THR A 98 5.71 1.96 6.60
N ASN A 99 5.73 3.12 7.28
CA ASN A 99 5.04 3.28 8.55
C ASN A 99 3.52 3.14 8.38
N MET A 100 2.94 3.79 7.37
CA MET A 100 1.51 3.68 7.06
C MET A 100 1.06 2.22 6.87
N PHE A 101 1.82 1.43 6.10
CA PHE A 101 1.49 0.02 5.89
C PHE A 101 1.78 -0.87 7.09
N THR A 102 2.79 -0.53 7.90
CA THR A 102 3.06 -1.25 9.15
C THR A 102 1.85 -1.19 10.09
N SER A 103 1.17 -0.04 10.15
CA SER A 103 -0.06 0.12 10.92
C SER A 103 -1.25 -0.57 10.23
N ILE A 104 -1.60 -0.15 9.01
CA ILE A 104 -2.87 -0.53 8.35
C ILE A 104 -2.93 -2.02 7.98
N VAL A 105 -1.81 -2.61 7.56
CA VAL A 105 -1.80 -3.98 7.03
C VAL A 105 -0.81 -4.91 7.74
N GLY A 106 -0.18 -4.47 8.83
CA GLY A 106 0.88 -5.22 9.51
C GLY A 106 0.41 -6.56 10.09
N ASN A 107 -0.56 -6.52 11.00
CA ASN A 107 -0.97 -7.70 11.78
C ASN A 107 -2.38 -8.21 11.46
N VAL A 108 -3.29 -7.31 11.09
CA VAL A 108 -4.75 -7.56 11.06
C VAL A 108 -5.18 -8.65 10.08
N PHE A 109 -4.39 -8.93 9.04
CA PHE A 109 -4.68 -9.98 8.06
C PHE A 109 -4.48 -11.40 8.62
N GLY A 110 -3.78 -11.55 9.74
CA GLY A 110 -3.57 -12.83 10.43
C GLY A 110 -4.55 -13.12 11.56
N PHE A 111 -5.57 -12.27 11.77
CA PHE A 111 -6.49 -12.40 12.90
C PHE A 111 -7.33 -13.67 12.81
N LYS A 112 -7.22 -14.54 13.83
CA LYS A 112 -7.96 -15.83 13.87
C LYS A 112 -9.48 -15.67 13.83
N ALA A 113 -9.99 -14.53 14.28
CA ALA A 113 -11.41 -14.19 14.25
C ALA A 113 -11.93 -13.87 12.84
N LEU A 114 -11.04 -13.76 11.85
CA LEU A 114 -11.36 -13.48 10.45
C LEU A 114 -11.02 -14.70 9.59
N ARG A 115 -11.88 -15.00 8.59
CA ARG A 115 -11.60 -15.98 7.53
C ARG A 115 -10.82 -15.34 6.38
N ALA A 116 -11.15 -14.10 6.05
CA ALA A 116 -10.47 -13.32 5.03
C ALA A 116 -10.55 -11.83 5.36
N LEU A 117 -9.55 -11.08 4.92
CA LEU A 117 -9.48 -9.64 5.00
C LEU A 117 -8.83 -9.11 3.73
N ARG A 118 -9.36 -8.02 3.17
CA ARG A 118 -8.78 -7.30 2.05
C ARG A 118 -8.91 -5.80 2.27
N LEU A 119 -7.80 -5.08 2.16
CA LEU A 119 -7.83 -3.62 2.03
C LEU A 119 -8.24 -3.28 0.59
N GLU A 120 -9.41 -2.66 0.42
CA GLU A 120 -9.97 -2.30 -0.88
C GLU A 120 -9.52 -0.91 -1.32
N ASP A 121 -9.55 0.07 -0.42
CA ASP A 121 -9.20 1.46 -0.75
C ASP A 121 -8.66 2.22 0.47
N LEU A 122 -7.91 3.28 0.19
CA LEU A 122 -7.40 4.25 1.15
C LEU A 122 -7.69 5.67 0.70
N ARG A 123 -8.40 6.44 1.53
CA ARG A 123 -8.43 7.90 1.41
C ARG A 123 -7.24 8.47 2.15
N ILE A 124 -6.28 9.00 1.39
CA ILE A 124 -5.13 9.70 1.96
C ILE A 124 -5.42 11.21 1.99
N PRO A 125 -5.37 11.88 3.16
CA PRO A 125 -5.71 13.28 3.29
C PRO A 125 -4.62 14.18 2.71
N PRO A 126 -4.95 15.36 2.15
CA PRO A 126 -3.97 16.29 1.60
C PRO A 126 -2.85 16.67 2.57
N ALA A 127 -3.14 16.73 3.88
CA ALA A 127 -2.15 17.01 4.92
C ALA A 127 -1.03 15.96 4.94
N TYR A 128 -1.36 14.67 4.79
CA TYR A 128 -0.37 13.60 4.70
C TYR A 128 0.28 13.53 3.32
N ILE A 129 -0.49 13.68 2.22
CA ILE A 129 0.04 13.64 0.84
C ILE A 129 1.18 14.65 0.65
N LYS A 130 1.04 15.87 1.22
CA LYS A 130 2.04 16.94 1.10
C LYS A 130 3.38 16.64 1.77
N THR A 131 3.46 15.59 2.58
CA THR A 131 4.72 15.13 3.19
C THR A 131 5.55 14.26 2.25
N PHE A 132 4.99 13.83 1.12
CA PHE A 132 5.66 13.01 0.12
C PHE A 132 6.11 13.84 -1.08
N GLN A 133 7.21 13.42 -1.70
CA GLN A 133 7.68 14.00 -2.95
C GLN A 133 6.70 13.77 -4.12
N GLY A 134 6.06 12.60 -4.15
CA GLY A 134 5.29 12.15 -5.31
C GLY A 134 6.17 11.78 -6.52
N PRO A 135 5.61 11.76 -7.74
CA PRO A 135 6.36 11.44 -8.96
C PRO A 135 7.53 12.42 -9.18
N PRO A 136 8.78 11.95 -9.43
CA PRO A 136 9.93 12.83 -9.65
C PRO A 136 9.79 13.81 -10.83
N HIS A 137 8.92 13.51 -11.80
CA HIS A 137 8.66 14.35 -12.97
C HIS A 137 7.16 14.47 -13.25
N GLY A 138 6.44 13.35 -13.26
CA GLY A 138 5.03 13.31 -13.63
C GLY A 138 4.81 13.34 -15.15
N ILE A 139 3.55 13.15 -15.56
CA ILE A 139 3.17 12.89 -16.95
C ILE A 139 3.53 14.06 -17.87
N GLN A 140 3.28 15.29 -17.44
CA GLN A 140 3.51 16.50 -18.22
C GLN A 140 5.00 16.69 -18.51
N VAL A 141 5.83 16.68 -17.46
CA VAL A 141 7.28 16.84 -17.59
C VAL A 141 7.91 15.68 -18.36
N GLU A 142 7.42 14.45 -18.20
CA GLU A 142 7.88 13.32 -19.01
C GLU A 142 7.59 13.54 -20.50
N ARG A 143 6.38 13.99 -20.86
CA ARG A 143 6.04 14.32 -22.25
C ARG A 143 6.88 15.47 -22.81
N ASP A 144 7.13 16.48 -21.99
CA ASP A 144 7.95 17.65 -22.37
C ASP A 144 9.40 17.24 -22.64
N LYS A 145 9.99 16.43 -21.74
CA LYS A 145 11.36 15.91 -21.90
C LYS A 145 11.54 15.04 -23.13
N LEU A 146 10.51 14.29 -23.51
CA LEU A 146 10.54 13.40 -24.67
C LEU A 146 10.09 14.09 -25.96
N ASN A 147 9.50 15.29 -25.87
CA ASN A 147 8.86 16.00 -26.96
C ASN A 147 7.82 15.13 -27.72
N LYS A 148 6.96 14.42 -26.98
CA LYS A 148 5.97 13.46 -27.54
C LYS A 148 4.57 13.70 -26.97
N TYR A 149 3.65 14.12 -27.84
CA TYR A 149 2.28 14.50 -27.49
C TYR A 149 1.24 13.85 -28.41
N GLY A 150 -0.03 13.92 -28.02
CA GLY A 150 -1.16 13.50 -28.87
C GLY A 150 -1.32 12.00 -29.07
N ARG A 151 -0.45 11.17 -28.47
CA ARG A 151 -0.55 9.71 -28.51
C ARG A 151 -0.01 9.04 -27.23
N PRO A 152 -0.38 7.77 -26.99
CA PRO A 152 0.33 6.91 -26.05
C PRO A 152 1.80 6.74 -26.44
N LEU A 153 2.65 6.50 -25.44
CA LEU A 153 4.04 6.08 -25.66
C LEU A 153 4.07 4.57 -25.94
N LEU A 154 4.94 4.14 -26.84
CA LEU A 154 5.10 2.75 -27.25
C LEU A 154 6.37 2.16 -26.63
N GLY A 155 6.25 1.04 -25.94
CA GLY A 155 7.35 0.38 -25.25
C GLY A 155 7.40 -1.14 -25.48
N CYS A 156 8.57 -1.75 -25.30
CA CYS A 156 8.74 -3.21 -25.40
C CYS A 156 9.73 -3.75 -24.36
N THR A 157 9.40 -4.89 -23.74
CA THR A 157 10.35 -5.66 -22.92
C THR A 157 11.13 -6.61 -23.81
N ILE A 158 12.47 -6.58 -23.75
CA ILE A 158 13.31 -7.46 -24.58
C ILE A 158 13.12 -8.93 -24.17
N LYS A 159 13.15 -9.83 -25.18
CA LYS A 159 12.98 -11.29 -25.02
C LYS A 159 14.12 -12.06 -25.71
N PRO A 160 14.41 -13.32 -25.31
CA PRO A 160 13.82 -14.05 -24.18
C PRO A 160 14.13 -13.39 -22.83
N LYS A 161 13.33 -13.73 -21.81
CA LYS A 161 13.38 -13.10 -20.48
C LYS A 161 14.78 -13.13 -19.86
N LEU A 162 15.51 -14.23 -20.01
CA LEU A 162 16.89 -14.39 -19.52
C LEU A 162 17.76 -15.08 -20.57
N GLY A 163 19.09 -15.01 -20.39
CA GLY A 163 20.06 -15.75 -21.19
C GLY A 163 20.63 -15.02 -22.40
N LEU A 164 20.15 -13.80 -22.70
CA LEU A 164 20.80 -12.94 -23.69
C LEU A 164 22.12 -12.41 -23.15
N SER A 165 23.14 -12.36 -24.01
CA SER A 165 24.36 -11.59 -23.73
C SER A 165 24.09 -10.09 -23.86
N ALA A 166 24.91 -9.27 -23.20
CA ALA A 166 24.78 -7.81 -23.23
C ALA A 166 24.76 -7.22 -24.65
N LYS A 167 25.62 -7.74 -25.53
CA LYS A 167 25.69 -7.31 -26.94
C LYS A 167 24.41 -7.62 -27.72
N ASN A 168 23.86 -8.83 -27.53
CA ASN A 168 22.60 -9.21 -28.18
C ASN A 168 21.40 -8.47 -27.57
N TYR A 169 21.48 -8.11 -26.30
CA TYR A 169 20.52 -7.24 -25.65
C TYR A 169 20.48 -5.86 -26.32
N GLY A 170 21.64 -5.21 -26.46
CA GLY A 170 21.78 -3.94 -27.18
C GLY A 170 21.29 -4.04 -28.63
N ARG A 171 21.60 -5.12 -29.35
CA ARG A 171 21.05 -5.34 -30.70
C ARG A 171 19.53 -5.34 -30.70
N SER A 172 18.90 -6.04 -29.77
CA SER A 172 17.44 -6.11 -29.70
C SER A 172 16.83 -4.74 -29.38
N VAL A 173 17.45 -3.99 -28.47
CA VAL A 173 17.07 -2.60 -28.16
C VAL A 173 17.14 -1.71 -29.41
N TYR A 174 18.26 -1.76 -30.15
CA TYR A 174 18.43 -1.00 -31.39
C TYR A 174 17.32 -1.25 -32.40
N GLU A 175 17.05 -2.52 -32.70
CA GLU A 175 16.06 -2.94 -33.69
C GLU A 175 14.64 -2.47 -33.32
N CYS A 176 14.31 -2.52 -32.02
CA CYS A 176 13.04 -2.03 -31.50
C CYS A 176 12.89 -0.51 -31.61
N LEU A 177 13.91 0.25 -31.19
CA LEU A 177 13.85 1.73 -31.19
C LEU A 177 13.83 2.29 -32.62
N ARG A 178 14.74 1.82 -33.49
CA ARG A 178 14.74 2.24 -34.91
C ARG A 178 13.45 1.84 -35.65
N GLY A 179 12.73 0.86 -35.13
CA GLY A 179 11.44 0.40 -35.62
C GLY A 179 10.26 1.29 -35.24
N GLY A 180 10.49 2.34 -34.43
CA GLY A 180 9.49 3.35 -34.06
C GLY A 180 8.95 3.23 -32.65
N LEU A 181 9.50 2.34 -31.80
CA LEU A 181 9.17 2.35 -30.37
C LEU A 181 9.85 3.53 -29.66
N ASP A 182 9.16 4.12 -28.69
CA ASP A 182 9.73 5.20 -27.89
C ASP A 182 10.70 4.66 -26.83
N PHE A 183 10.43 3.46 -26.31
CA PHE A 183 11.22 2.84 -25.27
C PHE A 183 11.39 1.34 -25.48
N THR A 184 12.45 0.82 -24.88
CA THR A 184 12.59 -0.59 -24.51
C THR A 184 12.90 -0.69 -23.03
N LYS A 185 12.67 -1.85 -22.42
CA LYS A 185 13.00 -2.07 -21.02
C LYS A 185 13.64 -3.42 -20.76
N ASP A 186 14.44 -3.43 -19.69
CA ASP A 186 14.84 -4.64 -18.98
C ASP A 186 13.60 -5.44 -18.57
N ASP A 187 13.67 -6.76 -18.69
CA ASP A 187 12.68 -7.66 -18.08
C ASP A 187 12.85 -7.60 -16.54
N GLU A 188 11.79 -7.77 -15.76
CA GLU A 188 11.81 -7.46 -14.31
C GLU A 188 12.79 -8.29 -13.49
N ASN A 189 13.29 -9.40 -14.05
CA ASN A 189 14.30 -10.25 -13.44
C ASN A 189 15.66 -10.22 -14.16
N VAL A 190 15.87 -9.27 -15.08
CA VAL A 190 17.19 -8.95 -15.64
C VAL A 190 17.84 -7.91 -14.74
N ASN A 191 18.73 -8.38 -13.86
CA ASN A 191 19.42 -7.55 -12.89
C ASN A 191 20.90 -7.52 -13.29
N SER A 192 21.67 -8.43 -12.72
CA SER A 192 23.03 -8.77 -13.13
C SER A 192 23.22 -10.26 -12.94
N GLN A 193 23.54 -10.98 -14.00
CA GLN A 193 23.66 -12.43 -13.98
C GLN A 193 24.93 -12.89 -14.71
N PRO A 194 25.40 -14.13 -14.50
CA PRO A 194 26.57 -14.65 -15.20
C PRO A 194 26.51 -14.56 -16.73
N PHE A 195 25.31 -14.64 -17.32
CA PHE A 195 25.13 -14.50 -18.78
C PHE A 195 25.15 -13.03 -19.25
N MET A 196 24.98 -12.06 -18.35
CA MET A 196 24.94 -10.63 -18.66
C MET A 196 25.12 -9.77 -17.40
N CYS A 197 26.35 -9.29 -17.19
CA CYS A 197 26.64 -8.29 -16.17
C CYS A 197 25.94 -6.97 -16.50
N TRP A 198 25.39 -6.30 -15.48
CA TRP A 198 24.61 -5.06 -15.66
C TRP A 198 25.40 -3.97 -16.38
N ARG A 199 26.70 -3.82 -16.06
CA ARG A 199 27.53 -2.75 -16.63
C ARG A 199 27.69 -2.91 -18.14
N ASP A 200 27.91 -4.13 -18.60
CA ASP A 200 28.05 -4.40 -20.03
C ASP A 200 26.73 -4.13 -20.76
N ARG A 201 25.61 -4.56 -20.17
CA ARG A 201 24.27 -4.27 -20.71
C ARG A 201 24.05 -2.76 -20.84
N PHE A 202 24.37 -2.00 -19.79
CA PHE A 202 24.16 -0.55 -19.78
C PHE A 202 24.99 0.16 -20.84
N LEU A 203 26.25 -0.25 -21.05
CA LEU A 203 27.10 0.32 -22.08
C LEU A 203 26.59 0.02 -23.49
N PHE A 204 26.26 -1.24 -23.80
CA PHE A 204 25.72 -1.59 -25.11
C PHE A 204 24.35 -0.93 -25.37
N CYS A 205 23.47 -0.88 -24.37
CA CYS A 205 22.18 -0.20 -24.48
C CYS A 205 22.34 1.31 -24.70
N ALA A 206 23.22 1.97 -23.95
CA ALA A 206 23.47 3.40 -24.13
C ALA A 206 23.99 3.72 -25.54
N GLU A 207 24.94 2.92 -26.05
CA GLU A 207 25.45 3.07 -27.42
C GLU A 207 24.32 3.00 -28.46
N VAL A 208 23.42 2.01 -28.35
CA VAL A 208 22.36 1.83 -29.35
C VAL A 208 21.21 2.83 -29.20
N ILE A 209 20.98 3.36 -28.00
CA ILE A 209 19.98 4.43 -27.77
C ILE A 209 20.38 5.69 -28.53
N TYR A 210 21.67 6.06 -28.53
CA TYR A 210 22.15 7.20 -29.32
C TYR A 210 22.20 6.92 -30.83
N LYS A 211 22.20 5.65 -31.23
CA LYS A 211 22.26 5.24 -32.63
C LYS A 211 20.89 5.21 -33.30
N ALA A 212 19.84 4.91 -32.55
CA ALA A 212 18.46 4.83 -33.04
C ALA A 212 17.85 6.22 -33.24
#